data_AF-A0AAV6C265-F1
#
_entry.id   AF-A0AAV6C265-F1
#
_cell.length_a   1.000
_cell.length_b   1.000
_cell.length_c   1.000
_cell.angle_alpha   90.00
_cell.angle_beta   90.00
_cell.angle_gamma   90.00
#
_symmetry.space_group_name_H-M   'P 1'
#
loop_
_entity.id
_entity.type
_entity.pdbx_description
1 polymer ?
#
loop_
_entity_poly.entity_id
_entity_poly.type
_entity_poly.pdbx_seq_one_letter_code
_entity_poly.pdbx_strand_id
1 'polypeptide(L)'
;ALQRVVHRCLEKNPEQRFQSASDLAFALEALSDSSAITAAAPASRQLESRSKLGAVAVGLAVAVLLASGALIFFRNRKSSGLASTEYVQLTNFADSAVEPALSPDGRILAFIRGDSTFVGHGEVNVKLLPDGEPVQLTHDGLSKMGPLAFSPDGSRIA
;
A
#
# COMPACT_ATOMS: atom_id res chain seq x y z
N ALA A 1 30.42 15.67 21.47
CA ALA A 1 29.52 16.60 20.76
C ALA A 1 28.32 15.87 20.12
N LEU A 2 28.54 14.82 19.32
CA LEU A 2 27.47 13.96 18.77
C LEU A 2 26.53 13.39 19.85
N GLN A 3 27.07 12.91 20.97
CA GLN A 3 26.29 12.39 22.10
C GLN A 3 25.30 13.41 22.69
N ARG A 4 25.62 14.71 22.61
CA ARG A 4 24.73 15.81 23.06
C ARG A 4 23.56 16.01 22.09
N VAL A 5 23.77 15.82 20.80
CA VAL A 5 22.72 15.86 19.76
C VAL A 5 21.76 14.68 19.95
N VAL A 6 22.29 13.48 20.18
CA VAL A 6 21.48 12.29 20.47
C VAL A 6 20.65 12.47 21.74
N HIS A 7 21.25 12.99 22.82
CA HIS A 7 20.53 13.24 24.07
C HIS A 7 19.36 14.22 23.88
N ARG A 8 19.58 15.30 23.11
CA ARG A 8 18.53 16.28 22.80
C ARG A 8 17.40 15.70 21.93
N CYS A 9 17.69 14.71 21.08
CA CYS A 9 16.63 14.01 20.33
C CYS A 9 15.73 13.15 21.23
N LEU A 10 16.29 12.65 22.34
CA LEU A 10 15.64 11.78 23.33
C LEU A 10 15.07 12.54 24.53
N GLU A 11 15.18 13.87 24.55
CA GLU A 11 14.71 14.70 25.64
C GLU A 11 13.20 14.54 25.83
N LYS A 12 12.76 14.38 27.08
CA LYS A 12 11.35 14.01 27.38
C LYS A 12 10.41 15.20 27.22
N ASN A 13 10.92 16.41 27.47
CA ASN A 13 10.18 17.66 27.31
C ASN A 13 10.24 18.13 25.84
N PRO A 14 9.10 18.26 25.13
CA PRO A 14 9.08 18.61 23.70
C PRO A 14 9.80 19.92 23.36
N GLU A 15 9.70 20.93 24.22
CA GLU A 15 10.32 22.25 24.02
C GLU A 15 11.86 22.22 24.05
N GLN A 16 12.44 21.18 24.63
CA GLN A 16 13.89 21.01 24.74
C GLN A 16 14.46 20.13 23.61
N ARG A 17 13.59 19.47 22.82
CA ARG A 17 13.95 18.68 21.63
C ARG A 17 14.23 19.59 20.43
N PHE A 18 14.71 19.00 19.33
CA PHE A 18 14.72 19.68 18.04
C PHE A 18 13.29 19.82 17.53
N GLN A 19 12.90 21.06 17.21
CA GLN A 19 11.55 21.37 16.73
C GLN A 19 11.32 20.83 15.32
N SER A 20 12.38 20.81 14.49
CA SER A 20 12.31 20.40 13.09
C SER A 20 13.49 19.51 12.67
N ALA A 21 13.30 18.76 11.57
CA ALA A 21 14.36 17.95 10.98
C ALA A 21 15.52 18.81 10.43
N SER A 22 15.24 20.05 10.01
CA SER A 22 16.26 21.01 9.57
C SER A 22 17.20 21.43 10.70
N ASP A 23 16.69 21.59 11.93
CA ASP A 23 17.53 21.96 13.07
C ASP A 23 18.51 20.84 13.44
N LEU A 24 18.05 19.59 13.33
CA LEU A 24 18.89 18.42 13.54
C LEU A 24 19.95 18.29 12.44
N ALA A 25 19.57 18.51 11.18
CA ALA A 25 20.50 18.48 10.05
C ALA A 25 21.61 19.54 10.22
N PHE A 26 21.24 20.78 10.54
CA PHE A 26 22.20 21.86 10.79
C PHE A 26 23.16 21.53 11.94
N ALA A 27 22.65 20.94 13.03
CA ALA A 27 23.48 20.54 14.16
C ALA A 27 24.49 19.43 13.80
N LEU A 28 24.14 18.50 12.92
CA LEU A 28 25.04 17.43 12.45
C LEU A 28 26.08 17.96 11.45
N GLU A 29 25.70 18.91 10.62
CA GLU A 29 26.59 19.56 9.65
C GLU A 29 27.65 20.41 10.35
N ALA A 30 27.25 21.19 11.36
CA ALA A 30 28.18 21.93 12.20
C ALA A 30 29.21 21.05 12.93
N LEU A 31 28.85 19.80 13.29
CA LEU A 31 29.79 18.83 13.86
C LEU A 31 30.75 18.27 12.83
N SER A 32 30.27 18.09 11.59
CA SER A 32 31.08 17.59 10.48
C SER A 32 32.13 18.63 10.06
N ASP A 33 31.75 19.90 10.02
CA ASP A 33 32.67 21.02 9.78
C ASP A 33 33.64 21.22 10.95
N SER A 34 33.19 21.03 12.18
CA SER A 34 34.07 21.16 13.35
C SER A 34 35.08 20.01 13.46
N SER A 35 34.75 18.80 12.98
CA SER A 35 35.71 17.69 12.85
C SER A 35 36.81 17.98 11.81
N ALA A 36 36.59 18.89 10.87
CA ALA A 36 37.63 19.35 9.94
C ALA A 36 38.62 20.35 10.57
N ILE A 37 38.29 20.98 11.70
CA ILE A 37 39.10 22.04 12.32
C ILE A 37 40.13 21.49 13.33
N THR A 38 40.07 20.21 13.71
CA THR A 38 41.03 19.62 14.68
C THR A 38 42.26 18.97 14.04
N ALA A 39 42.52 19.21 12.75
CA ALA A 39 43.71 18.72 12.05
C ALA A 39 44.55 19.87 11.50
N ALA A 40 45.04 20.75 12.39
CA ALA A 40 45.99 21.80 12.05
C ALA A 40 47.23 21.74 12.96
N ALA A 41 48.21 20.91 12.58
CA ALA A 41 49.64 21.08 12.83
C ALA A 41 50.45 20.26 11.79
N PRO A 42 51.66 20.68 11.41
CA PRO A 42 52.02 20.81 10.00
C PRO A 42 52.73 19.61 9.37
N ALA A 43 52.54 19.52 8.04
CA ALA A 43 53.44 19.02 7.01
C ALA A 43 54.36 17.81 7.34
N SER A 44 53.96 16.65 6.82
CA SER A 44 54.92 15.76 6.16
C SER A 44 54.57 15.71 4.67
N ARG A 45 55.47 16.25 3.84
CA ARG A 45 55.54 15.88 2.43
C ARG A 45 55.80 14.38 2.40
N GLN A 46 54.97 13.60 1.71
CA GLN A 46 55.42 12.57 0.76
C GLN A 46 54.24 11.78 0.16
N LEU A 47 54.40 11.51 -1.15
CA LEU A 47 53.68 10.53 -1.98
C LEU A 47 52.33 10.95 -2.56
N GLU A 48 52.36 11.98 -3.40
CA GLU A 48 51.50 11.97 -4.58
C GLU A 48 51.93 10.84 -5.55
N SER A 49 50.95 10.29 -6.28
CA SER A 49 51.10 9.49 -7.52
C SER A 49 50.85 7.97 -7.46
N ARG A 50 50.11 7.45 -6.48
CA ARG A 50 49.42 6.14 -6.62
C ARG A 50 47.97 6.06 -6.10
N SER A 51 47.50 7.08 -5.36
CA SER A 51 46.16 7.09 -4.74
C SER A 51 45.01 7.50 -5.66
N LYS A 52 45.28 8.14 -6.80
CA LYS A 52 44.23 8.59 -7.74
C LYS A 52 43.48 7.41 -8.39
N LEU A 53 44.17 6.29 -8.67
CA LEU A 53 43.51 5.09 -9.21
C LEU A 53 42.58 4.41 -8.18
N GLY A 54 42.98 4.39 -6.90
CA GLY A 54 42.14 3.84 -5.83
C GLY A 54 40.87 4.66 -5.62
N ALA A 55 40.98 5.99 -5.66
CA ALA A 55 39.84 6.90 -5.54
C ALA A 55 38.86 6.76 -6.72
N VAL A 56 39.36 6.57 -7.95
CA VAL A 56 38.53 6.33 -9.14
C VAL A 56 37.82 4.98 -9.06
N ALA A 57 38.51 3.93 -8.61
CA ALA A 57 37.92 2.60 -8.45
C ALA A 57 36.80 2.58 -7.39
N VAL A 58 36.99 3.28 -6.27
CA VAL A 58 35.96 3.42 -5.23
C VAL A 58 34.77 4.23 -5.74
N GLY A 59 35.02 5.33 -6.48
CA GLY A 59 33.96 6.13 -7.08
C GLY A 59 33.11 5.33 -8.08
N LEU A 60 33.74 4.52 -8.92
CA LEU A 60 33.05 3.62 -9.85
C LEU A 60 32.22 2.56 -9.12
N ALA A 61 32.78 1.94 -8.06
CA ALA A 61 32.04 0.96 -7.28
C ALA A 61 30.79 1.55 -6.61
N VAL A 62 30.91 2.76 -6.04
CA VAL A 62 29.77 3.48 -5.44
C VAL A 62 28.74 3.84 -6.50
N ALA A 63 29.16 4.33 -7.68
CA ALA A 63 28.24 4.65 -8.78
C ALA A 63 27.47 3.42 -9.27
N VAL A 64 28.13 2.26 -9.37
CA VAL A 64 27.48 0.99 -9.74
C VAL A 64 26.49 0.50 -8.67
N LEU A 65 26.82 0.66 -7.39
CA LEU A 65 25.90 0.32 -6.30
C LEU A 65 24.68 1.24 -6.27
N LEU A 66 24.86 2.55 -6.49
CA LEU A 66 23.76 3.50 -6.57
C LEU A 66 22.89 3.24 -7.81
N ALA A 67 23.49 2.97 -8.97
CA ALA A 67 22.77 2.67 -10.20
C ALA A 67 21.98 1.35 -10.08
N SER A 68 22.58 0.31 -9.49
CA SER A 68 21.89 -0.97 -9.28
C SER A 68 20.77 -0.85 -8.24
N GLY A 69 21.01 -0.13 -7.13
CA GLY A 69 19.98 0.18 -6.14
C GLY A 69 18.81 0.97 -6.73
N ALA A 70 19.10 2.01 -7.52
CA ALA A 70 18.08 2.77 -8.23
C ALA A 70 17.31 1.88 -9.23
N LEU A 71 18.01 1.06 -10.01
CA LEU A 71 17.38 0.16 -10.98
C LEU A 71 16.47 -0.88 -10.31
N ILE A 72 16.88 -1.45 -9.18
CA ILE A 72 16.05 -2.36 -8.38
C ILE A 72 14.84 -1.63 -7.80
N PHE A 73 15.05 -0.43 -7.25
CA PHE A 73 13.98 0.39 -6.69
C PHE A 73 12.94 0.80 -7.74
N PHE A 74 13.37 1.23 -8.93
CA PHE A 74 12.50 1.59 -10.03
C PHE A 74 11.83 0.36 -10.69
N ARG A 75 12.50 -0.80 -10.72
CA ARG A 75 11.86 -2.07 -11.15
C ARG A 75 10.80 -2.56 -10.17
N ASN A 76 11.02 -2.38 -8.86
CA ASN A 76 10.05 -2.77 -7.84
C ASN A 76 8.91 -1.76 -7.70
N ARG A 77 9.12 -0.51 -8.12
CA ARG A 77 8.05 0.42 -8.48
C ARG A 77 7.42 0.05 -9.83
N LYS A 78 7.05 -1.22 -10.04
CA LYS A 78 5.98 -1.49 -10.99
C LYS A 78 4.81 -0.64 -10.52
N SER A 79 4.46 0.35 -11.31
CA SER A 79 3.23 1.10 -11.15
C SER A 79 2.15 0.08 -10.87
N SER A 80 1.55 0.15 -9.69
CA SER A 80 0.18 -0.32 -9.50
C SER A 80 -0.68 0.59 -10.35
N GLY A 81 -0.48 0.55 -11.68
CA GLY A 81 -1.45 1.07 -12.62
C GLY A 81 -2.71 0.35 -12.22
N LEU A 82 -3.70 1.13 -11.80
CA LEU A 82 -5.05 0.66 -11.51
C LEU A 82 -5.30 -0.49 -12.48
N ALA A 83 -5.34 -1.72 -11.96
CA ALA A 83 -5.77 -2.84 -12.77
C ALA A 83 -7.05 -2.32 -13.41
N SER A 84 -7.12 -2.29 -14.74
CA SER A 84 -8.31 -1.82 -15.42
C SER A 84 -9.42 -2.75 -14.95
N THR A 85 -10.18 -2.29 -13.96
CA THR A 85 -11.30 -3.03 -13.41
C THR A 85 -12.34 -2.96 -14.50
N GLU A 86 -12.35 -3.97 -15.37
CA GLU A 86 -13.42 -4.15 -16.33
C GLU A 86 -14.69 -4.43 -15.54
N TYR A 87 -15.63 -3.49 -15.58
CA TYR A 87 -16.93 -3.65 -14.94
C TYR A 87 -17.83 -4.45 -15.85
N VAL A 88 -18.29 -5.61 -15.37
CA VAL A 88 -19.24 -6.47 -16.09
C VAL A 88 -20.58 -6.44 -15.37
N GLN A 89 -21.65 -6.21 -16.12
CA GLN A 89 -23.01 -6.31 -15.60
C GLN A 89 -23.39 -7.77 -15.40
N LEU A 90 -23.67 -8.19 -14.16
CA LEU A 90 -24.03 -9.58 -13.83
C LEU A 90 -25.55 -9.82 -13.86
N THR A 91 -26.35 -8.79 -13.64
CA THR A 91 -27.82 -8.83 -13.61
C THR A 91 -28.40 -7.78 -14.55
N ASN A 92 -29.42 -8.16 -15.34
CA ASN A 92 -30.09 -7.26 -16.28
C ASN A 92 -31.58 -7.61 -16.36
N PHE A 93 -32.37 -7.04 -15.46
CA PHE A 93 -33.80 -7.29 -15.36
C PHE A 93 -34.59 -5.99 -15.45
N ALA A 94 -35.87 -6.10 -15.85
CA ALA A 94 -36.77 -4.95 -15.94
C ALA A 94 -37.31 -4.52 -14.56
N ASP A 95 -37.31 -5.44 -13.60
CA ASP A 95 -37.65 -5.27 -12.20
C ASP A 95 -36.37 -5.12 -11.34
N SER A 96 -36.55 -4.95 -10.04
CA SER A 96 -35.45 -4.67 -9.12
C SER A 96 -34.64 -5.91 -8.78
N ALA A 97 -33.32 -5.74 -8.64
CA ALA A 97 -32.40 -6.74 -8.12
C ALA A 97 -31.47 -6.10 -7.08
N VAL A 98 -31.61 -6.51 -5.82
CA VAL A 98 -30.97 -5.87 -4.67
C VAL A 98 -30.32 -6.90 -3.74
N GLU A 99 -29.59 -6.40 -2.74
CA GLU A 99 -28.95 -7.19 -1.68
C GLU A 99 -28.07 -8.35 -2.21
N PRO A 100 -27.05 -8.07 -3.05
CA PRO A 100 -26.23 -9.11 -3.63
C PRO A 100 -25.31 -9.77 -2.60
N ALA A 101 -25.16 -11.09 -2.72
CA ALA A 101 -24.18 -11.88 -1.98
C ALA A 101 -23.42 -12.81 -2.93
N LEU A 102 -22.10 -12.83 -2.84
CA LEU A 102 -21.27 -13.74 -3.62
C LEU A 102 -20.93 -14.98 -2.77
N SER A 103 -21.02 -16.17 -3.36
CA SER A 103 -20.60 -17.40 -2.70
C SER A 103 -19.10 -17.36 -2.35
N PRO A 104 -18.64 -18.07 -1.31
CA PRO A 104 -17.23 -18.08 -0.91
C PRO A 104 -16.26 -18.51 -2.02
N ASP A 105 -16.72 -19.36 -2.95
CA ASP A 105 -15.95 -19.82 -4.11
C ASP A 105 -16.05 -18.90 -5.33
N GLY A 106 -16.83 -17.82 -5.25
CA GLY A 106 -17.02 -16.83 -6.31
C GLY A 106 -17.87 -17.29 -7.50
N ARG A 107 -18.51 -18.46 -7.43
CA ARG A 107 -19.21 -19.07 -8.58
C ARG A 107 -20.69 -18.75 -8.65
N ILE A 108 -21.30 -18.33 -7.54
CA ILE A 108 -22.74 -18.10 -7.44
C ILE A 108 -22.98 -16.70 -6.87
N LEU A 109 -23.86 -15.95 -7.53
CA LEU A 109 -24.41 -14.69 -7.04
C LEU A 109 -25.83 -14.94 -6.54
N ALA A 110 -26.10 -14.70 -5.26
CA ALA A 110 -27.45 -14.60 -4.73
C ALA A 110 -27.89 -13.13 -4.69
N PHE A 111 -29.18 -12.88 -4.92
CA PHE A 111 -29.77 -11.55 -4.89
C PHE A 111 -31.29 -11.65 -4.66
N ILE A 112 -31.91 -10.57 -4.20
CA ILE A 112 -33.36 -10.48 -4.08
C ILE A 112 -33.93 -9.77 -5.29
N ARG A 113 -34.92 -10.39 -5.93
CA ARG A 113 -35.61 -9.85 -7.11
C ARG A 113 -37.06 -9.56 -6.80
N GLY A 114 -37.55 -8.38 -7.17
CA GLY A 114 -38.91 -7.94 -6.87
C GLY A 114 -39.29 -6.62 -7.53
N ASP A 115 -40.49 -6.13 -7.25
CA ASP A 115 -41.05 -4.90 -7.83
C ASP A 115 -40.53 -3.59 -7.19
N SER A 116 -39.83 -3.68 -6.06
CA SER A 116 -39.32 -2.54 -5.29
C SER A 116 -37.82 -2.65 -5.02
N THR A 117 -37.12 -1.51 -5.05
CA THR A 117 -35.67 -1.39 -4.77
C THR A 117 -35.35 -1.17 -3.29
N PHE A 118 -36.34 -0.78 -2.50
CA PHE A 118 -36.16 -0.50 -1.07
C PHE A 118 -36.86 -1.58 -0.25
N VAL A 119 -37.96 -1.20 0.42
CA VAL A 119 -38.82 -2.12 1.13
C VAL A 119 -39.89 -2.62 0.16
N GLY A 120 -40.03 -3.93 0.04
CA GLY A 120 -41.04 -4.54 -0.80
C GLY A 120 -41.03 -6.05 -0.71
N HIS A 121 -41.87 -6.67 -1.53
CA HIS A 121 -41.88 -8.11 -1.70
C HIS A 121 -40.77 -8.50 -2.69
N GLY A 122 -40.14 -9.64 -2.46
CA GLY A 122 -39.08 -10.10 -3.34
C GLY A 122 -38.68 -11.53 -3.03
N GLU A 123 -38.10 -12.18 -4.01
CA GLU A 123 -37.71 -13.58 -3.92
C GLU A 123 -36.20 -13.72 -4.04
N VAL A 124 -35.63 -14.64 -3.25
CA VAL A 124 -34.22 -14.98 -3.34
C VAL A 124 -34.00 -15.73 -4.64
N ASN A 125 -33.08 -15.21 -5.45
CA ASN A 125 -32.64 -15.78 -6.71
C ASN A 125 -31.15 -16.05 -6.64
N VAL A 126 -30.69 -17.07 -7.38
CA VAL A 126 -29.27 -17.39 -7.54
C VAL A 126 -28.90 -17.49 -9.01
N LYS A 127 -27.71 -17.01 -9.36
CA LYS A 127 -27.15 -17.09 -10.70
C LYS A 127 -25.74 -17.67 -10.65
N LEU A 128 -25.47 -18.65 -11.50
CA LEU A 128 -24.11 -19.12 -11.75
C LEU A 128 -23.35 -18.07 -12.56
N LEU A 129 -22.13 -17.74 -12.14
CA LEU A 129 -21.30 -16.75 -12.81
C LEU A 129 -20.36 -17.39 -13.85
N PRO A 130 -20.03 -16.65 -14.94
CA PRO A 130 -20.53 -15.31 -15.27
C PRO A 130 -21.91 -15.30 -15.95
N ASP A 131 -22.24 -16.36 -16.70
CA ASP A 131 -23.29 -16.30 -17.74
C ASP A 131 -24.51 -17.18 -17.45
N GLY A 132 -24.62 -17.76 -16.26
CA GLY A 132 -25.74 -18.63 -15.92
C GLY A 132 -27.08 -17.89 -15.89
N GLU A 133 -28.15 -18.61 -16.22
CA GLU A 133 -29.50 -18.09 -16.04
C GLU A 133 -29.87 -18.07 -14.53
N PRO A 134 -30.55 -17.01 -14.04
CA PRO A 134 -31.02 -16.97 -12.67
C PRO A 134 -32.08 -18.01 -12.38
N VAL A 135 -32.03 -18.58 -11.17
CA VAL A 135 -33.00 -19.52 -10.63
C VAL A 135 -33.59 -18.94 -9.34
N GLN A 136 -34.90 -18.87 -9.27
CA GLN A 136 -35.63 -18.44 -8.09
C GLN A 136 -35.68 -19.58 -7.05
N LEU A 137 -35.29 -19.30 -5.81
CA LEU A 137 -35.25 -20.27 -4.71
C LEU A 137 -36.48 -20.19 -3.80
N THR A 138 -36.98 -18.98 -3.53
CA THR A 138 -38.16 -18.76 -2.66
C THR A 138 -39.40 -18.41 -3.48
N HIS A 139 -40.59 -18.73 -2.97
CA HIS A 139 -41.88 -18.52 -3.66
C HIS A 139 -42.97 -18.11 -2.66
N ASP A 140 -42.59 -17.41 -1.61
CA ASP A 140 -43.45 -17.15 -0.44
C ASP A 140 -44.09 -15.75 -0.46
N GLY A 141 -43.67 -14.86 -1.37
CA GLY A 141 -44.14 -13.49 -1.44
C GLY A 141 -43.82 -12.65 -0.21
N LEU A 142 -42.94 -13.11 0.68
CA LEU A 142 -42.59 -12.41 1.90
C LEU A 142 -41.48 -11.39 1.64
N SER A 143 -41.54 -10.27 2.34
CA SER A 143 -40.40 -9.35 2.40
C SER A 143 -39.20 -10.05 3.05
N LYS A 144 -38.05 -9.99 2.38
CA LYS A 144 -36.77 -10.45 2.95
C LYS A 144 -36.18 -9.31 3.78
N MET A 145 -35.60 -9.66 4.93
CA MET A 145 -35.09 -8.70 5.90
C MET A 145 -33.61 -8.94 6.14
N GLY A 146 -32.79 -7.91 5.88
CA GLY A 146 -31.35 -7.95 6.12
C GLY A 146 -30.56 -8.48 4.91
N PRO A 147 -29.23 -8.30 4.93
CA PRO A 147 -28.39 -8.66 3.79
C PRO A 147 -28.35 -10.18 3.61
N LEU A 148 -28.49 -10.63 2.36
CA LEU A 148 -28.22 -12.02 2.02
C LEU A 148 -26.78 -12.38 2.36
N ALA A 149 -26.58 -13.57 2.92
CA ALA A 149 -25.27 -14.13 3.19
C ALA A 149 -25.22 -15.63 2.89
N PHE A 150 -24.10 -16.06 2.31
CA PHE A 150 -23.79 -17.49 2.21
C PHE A 150 -23.20 -18.01 3.51
N SER A 151 -23.48 -19.26 3.84
CA SER A 151 -22.72 -19.98 4.86
C SER A 151 -21.24 -20.13 4.43
N PRO A 152 -20.29 -20.29 5.38
CA PRO A 152 -18.86 -20.40 5.04
C PRO A 152 -18.50 -21.55 4.08
N ASP A 153 -19.30 -22.63 4.12
CA ASP A 153 -19.19 -23.79 3.23
C ASP A 153 -19.98 -23.62 1.91
N GLY A 154 -20.69 -22.51 1.72
CA GLY A 154 -21.50 -22.20 0.53
C GLY A 154 -22.79 -23.01 0.39
N SER A 155 -23.14 -23.86 1.37
CA SER A 155 -24.28 -24.78 1.27
C SER A 155 -25.64 -24.15 1.59
N ARG A 156 -25.67 -22.97 2.22
CA ARG A 156 -26.89 -22.27 2.63
C ARG A 156 -26.81 -20.77 2.34
N ILE A 157 -28.00 -20.17 2.24
CA ILE A 157 -28.23 -18.73 2.13
C ILE A 157 -29.19 -18.33 3.25
N ALA A 158 -28.93 -17.21 3.92
CA ALA A 158 -29.76 -16.62 4.97
C ALA A 158 -29.93 -15.13 4.75
#